data_AF-A0A381L4E6-F1
#
_entry.id   AF-A0A381L4E6-F1
#
_cell.length_a   1.000
_cell.length_b   1.000
_cell.length_c   1.000
_cell.angle_alpha   90.00
_cell.angle_beta   90.00
_cell.angle_gamma   90.00
#
_symmetry.space_group_name_H-M   'P 1'
#
loop_
_entity.id
_entity.type
_entity.pdbx_description
1 polymer ?
#
loop_
_entity_poly.entity_id
_entity_poly.type
_entity_poly.pdbx_seq_one_letter_code
_entity_poly.pdbx_strand_id
1 'polypeptide(L)'
;MLTLRKAKGHEGKCTPNVLPCRINFSGPVGVSKRHWHPIKKSDGNSVVYFRGKKLYGKRIHIPKNYRGVVLSKSDQDLPETMPTEENIEEEANHSMSTECLEEKQEFEDIVVWGHETLPDESSDPYLRGINDWIALTKLIHAHENEDYVPGDEKLH
;
A
#
# COMPACT_ATOMS: atom_id res chain seq x y z
N MET A 1 5.57 -14.69 14.01
CA MET A 1 5.18 -14.73 12.58
C MET A 1 4.11 -13.66 12.35
N LEU A 2 3.96 -13.10 11.14
CA LEU A 2 2.92 -12.09 10.82
C LEU A 2 1.96 -12.69 9.80
N THR A 3 0.66 -12.67 10.11
CA THR A 3 -0.37 -13.23 9.22
C THR A 3 -1.34 -12.16 8.77
N LEU A 4 -1.60 -12.09 7.46
CA LEU A 4 -2.57 -11.19 6.85
C LEU A 4 -3.91 -11.89 6.67
N ARG A 5 -5.01 -11.28 7.13
CA ARG A 5 -6.39 -11.74 6.89
C ARG A 5 -7.28 -10.62 6.39
N LYS A 6 -8.33 -10.95 5.63
CA LYS A 6 -9.40 -9.98 5.31
C LYS A 6 -10.26 -9.71 6.54
N ALA A 7 -10.51 -8.45 6.86
CA ALA A 7 -11.39 -8.09 7.95
C ALA A 7 -12.85 -8.50 7.64
N LYS A 8 -13.59 -8.94 8.65
CA LYS A 8 -15.04 -9.24 8.52
C LYS A 8 -15.86 -8.03 8.06
N GLY A 9 -15.40 -6.82 8.39
CA GLY A 9 -16.00 -5.54 7.99
C GLY A 9 -15.19 -4.81 6.92
N HIS A 10 -14.73 -5.51 5.88
CA HIS A 10 -13.99 -4.88 4.79
C HIS A 10 -14.84 -3.79 4.10
N GLU A 11 -14.36 -2.55 4.09
CA GLU A 11 -15.13 -1.36 3.67
C GLU A 11 -15.05 -1.09 2.16
N GLY A 12 -14.44 -1.99 1.39
CA GLY A 12 -14.35 -1.90 -0.06
C GLY A 12 -13.13 -1.12 -0.53
N LYS A 13 -13.31 -0.29 -1.57
CA LYS A 13 -12.23 0.51 -2.17
C LYS A 13 -12.15 1.90 -1.54
N CYS A 14 -10.94 2.40 -1.33
CA CYS A 14 -10.68 3.77 -0.91
C CYS A 14 -9.66 4.48 -1.81
N THR A 15 -9.47 5.78 -1.58
CA THR A 15 -8.42 6.58 -2.22
C THR A 15 -7.59 7.25 -1.13
N PRO A 16 -6.39 6.73 -0.82
CA PRO A 16 -5.46 7.39 0.09
C PRO A 16 -5.01 8.76 -0.44
N ASN A 17 -4.90 9.74 0.46
CA ASN A 17 -4.46 11.09 0.14
C ASN A 17 -3.24 11.44 1.00
N VAL A 18 -2.08 11.63 0.35
CA VAL A 18 -0.84 12.05 1.01
C VAL A 18 -0.81 13.57 1.02
N LEU A 19 -0.97 14.17 2.20
CA LEU A 19 -1.03 15.63 2.37
C LEU A 19 0.36 16.20 2.67
N PRO A 20 0.68 17.43 2.21
CA PRO A 20 1.96 18.09 2.48
C PRO A 20 1.97 18.74 3.86
N CYS A 21 1.36 18.09 4.86
CA CYS A 21 1.27 18.57 6.23
C CYS A 21 0.97 17.42 7.20
N ARG A 22 1.37 17.59 8.46
CA ARG A 22 1.03 16.66 9.54
C ARG A 22 -0.31 17.03 10.17
N ILE A 23 -1.18 16.04 10.32
CA ILE A 23 -2.41 16.14 11.13
C ILE A 23 -2.19 15.34 12.41
N ASN A 24 -2.32 15.99 13.57
CA ASN A 24 -2.08 15.34 14.86
C ASN A 24 -3.20 14.41 15.30
N PHE A 25 -4.42 14.66 14.81
CA PHE A 25 -5.56 13.81 15.10
C PHE A 25 -5.49 12.55 14.22
N SER A 26 -5.57 11.38 14.86
CA SER A 26 -5.70 10.09 14.19
C SER A 26 -7.03 9.47 14.58
N GLY A 27 -7.91 9.28 13.60
CA GLY A 27 -9.24 8.71 13.80
C GLY A 27 -10.22 9.07 12.70
N PRO A 28 -11.43 8.50 12.72
CA PRO A 28 -12.47 8.82 11.76
C PRO A 28 -12.86 10.30 11.84
N VAL A 29 -13.02 10.93 10.68
CA VAL A 29 -13.54 12.30 10.56
C VAL A 29 -14.67 12.27 9.54
N GLY A 30 -15.79 12.93 9.89
CA GLY A 30 -16.88 13.19 8.95
C GLY A 30 -16.44 14.18 7.88
N VAL A 31 -15.81 13.69 6.81
CA VAL A 31 -15.32 14.53 5.72
C VAL A 31 -16.50 14.95 4.83
N SER A 32 -16.99 16.18 5.03
CA SER A 32 -17.99 16.76 4.13
C SER A 32 -17.35 17.41 2.91
N LYS A 33 -18.13 17.56 1.82
CA LYS A 33 -17.70 18.29 0.61
C LYS A 33 -17.24 19.72 0.88
N ARG A 34 -17.63 20.32 2.02
CA ARG A 34 -17.15 21.65 2.42
C ARG A 34 -15.68 21.65 2.83
N HIS A 35 -15.20 20.56 3.42
CA HIS A 35 -13.85 20.47 3.99
C HIS A 35 -12.87 19.75 3.06
N TRP A 36 -13.36 18.85 2.22
CA TRP A 36 -12.56 18.12 1.25
C TRP A 36 -13.38 17.84 -0.01
N HIS A 37 -13.03 18.53 -1.09
CA HIS A 37 -13.65 18.33 -2.38
C HIS A 37 -12.63 18.50 -3.51
N PRO A 38 -11.81 17.46 -3.77
CA PRO A 38 -10.93 17.41 -4.93
C PRO A 38 -11.71 17.60 -6.23
N ILE A 39 -11.36 18.62 -7.00
CA ILE A 39 -11.89 18.88 -8.34
C ILE A 39 -10.86 18.38 -9.35
N LYS A 40 -11.24 17.42 -10.19
CA LYS A 40 -10.40 16.93 -11.29
C LYS A 40 -10.34 17.98 -12.40
N LYS A 41 -9.14 18.23 -12.90
CA LYS A 41 -8.86 19.09 -14.04
C LYS A 41 -8.78 18.27 -15.34
N SER A 42 -8.75 18.95 -16.47
CA SER A 42 -8.65 18.34 -17.80
C SER A 42 -7.34 17.56 -18.03
N ASP A 43 -6.29 17.89 -17.29
CA ASP A 43 -4.97 17.24 -17.32
C ASP A 43 -4.91 15.96 -16.47
N GLY A 44 -6.02 15.55 -15.84
CA GLY A 44 -6.07 14.41 -14.92
C GLY A 44 -5.59 14.71 -13.50
N ASN A 45 -4.99 15.88 -13.26
CA ASN A 45 -4.60 16.34 -11.93
C ASN A 45 -5.83 16.82 -11.15
N SER A 46 -5.68 16.97 -9.84
CA SER A 46 -6.75 17.45 -8.97
C SER A 46 -6.35 18.74 -8.26
N VAL A 47 -7.32 19.57 -7.89
CA VAL A 47 -7.11 20.71 -7.01
C VAL A 47 -8.10 20.67 -5.86
N VAL A 48 -7.63 20.99 -4.65
CA VAL A 48 -8.47 21.12 -3.46
C VAL A 48 -7.96 22.28 -2.60
N TYR A 49 -8.84 22.83 -1.77
CA TYR A 49 -8.45 23.78 -0.72
C TYR A 49 -8.58 23.09 0.63
N PHE A 50 -7.47 22.96 1.35
CA PHE A 50 -7.43 22.37 2.68
C PHE A 50 -7.00 23.45 3.67
N ARG A 51 -7.87 23.76 4.65
CA ARG A 51 -7.65 24.84 5.64
C ARG A 51 -7.24 26.19 5.00
N GLY A 52 -7.88 26.53 3.87
CA GLY A 52 -7.59 27.76 3.13
C GLY A 52 -6.32 27.74 2.28
N LYS A 53 -5.57 26.64 2.25
CA LYS A 53 -4.39 26.46 1.40
C LYS A 53 -4.74 25.68 0.14
N LYS A 54 -4.28 26.18 -1.01
CA LYS A 54 -4.50 25.53 -2.31
C LYS A 54 -3.50 24.38 -2.47
N LEU A 55 -4.01 23.19 -2.75
CA LEU A 55 -3.21 22.00 -3.02
C LEU A 55 -3.44 21.52 -4.44
N TYR A 56 -2.37 21.08 -5.09
CA TYR A 56 -2.41 20.40 -6.38
C TYR A 56 -2.09 18.92 -6.17
N GLY A 57 -3.00 18.07 -6.60
CA GLY A 57 -2.95 16.63 -6.41
C GLY A 57 -2.55 15.93 -7.69
N LYS A 58 -1.53 15.08 -7.60
CA LYS A 58 -1.11 14.17 -8.65
C LYS A 58 -1.55 12.75 -8.30
N ARG A 59 -2.24 12.09 -9.22
CA ARG A 59 -2.71 10.71 -9.04
C ARG A 59 -1.63 9.74 -9.50
N ILE A 60 -1.36 8.73 -8.69
CA ILE A 60 -0.42 7.65 -8.97
C ILE A 60 -1.22 6.35 -8.95
N HIS A 61 -1.13 5.58 -10.03
CA HIS A 61 -1.73 4.25 -10.07
C HIS A 61 -0.77 3.21 -9.52
N ILE A 62 -1.30 2.25 -8.77
CA ILE A 62 -0.52 1.11 -8.32
C ILE A 62 -0.08 0.29 -9.54
N PRO A 63 1.21 -0.09 -9.66
CA PRO A 63 1.69 -0.84 -10.81
C PRO A 63 0.94 -2.15 -11.03
N LYS A 64 0.88 -2.61 -12.29
CA LYS A 64 0.23 -3.89 -12.63
C LYS A 64 0.85 -5.04 -11.82
N ASN A 65 0.00 -5.97 -11.38
CA ASN A 65 0.33 -7.10 -10.50
C ASN A 65 0.66 -6.73 -9.05
N TYR A 66 0.46 -5.48 -8.65
CA TYR A 66 0.49 -5.04 -7.26
C TYR A 66 -0.91 -4.62 -6.82
N ARG A 67 -1.15 -4.64 -5.51
CA ARG A 67 -2.42 -4.22 -4.91
C ARG A 67 -2.14 -3.33 -3.70
N GLY A 68 -2.82 -2.20 -3.63
CA GLY A 68 -2.81 -1.34 -2.46
C GLY A 68 -3.79 -1.84 -1.40
N VAL A 69 -3.35 -1.96 -0.15
CA VAL A 69 -4.19 -2.39 0.98
C VAL A 69 -3.98 -1.49 2.19
N VAL A 70 -5.06 -1.19 2.91
CA VAL A 70 -5.02 -0.52 4.21
C VAL A 70 -5.12 -1.60 5.29
N LEU A 71 -4.07 -1.72 6.10
CA LEU A 71 -3.97 -2.72 7.16
C LEU A 71 -4.15 -2.08 8.54
N SER A 72 -4.76 -2.81 9.46
CA SER A 72 -4.75 -2.49 10.89
C SER A 72 -4.26 -3.69 11.70
N LYS A 73 -3.52 -3.45 12.77
CA LYS A 73 -3.17 -4.50 13.74
C LYS A 73 -4.45 -5.01 14.41
N SER A 74 -4.60 -6.33 14.49
CA SER A 74 -5.64 -6.98 15.28
C SER A 74 -5.19 -7.06 16.73
N ASP A 75 -6.07 -6.73 17.67
CA ASP A 75 -5.82 -6.91 19.11
C ASP A 75 -5.99 -8.38 19.56
N GLN A 76 -6.37 -9.27 18.64
CA GLN A 76 -6.47 -10.71 18.90
C GLN A 76 -5.21 -11.41 18.40
N ASP A 77 -4.37 -11.86 19.34
CA ASP A 77 -3.32 -12.84 19.09
C ASP A 77 -3.98 -14.18 18.75
N LEU A 78 -3.62 -14.75 17.60
CA LEU A 78 -4.07 -16.10 17.24
C LEU A 78 -3.13 -17.10 17.93
N PRO A 79 -3.64 -18.01 18.78
CA PRO A 79 -2.85 -19.15 19.21
C PRO A 79 -2.61 -20.08 18.01
N GLU A 80 -1.37 -20.51 17.81
CA GLU A 80 -1.06 -21.58 16.87
C GLU A 80 -1.80 -22.85 17.32
N THR A 81 -2.80 -23.27 16.55
CA THR A 81 -3.47 -24.56 16.79
C THR A 81 -2.59 -25.65 16.20
N MET A 82 -1.68 -26.19 17.01
CA MET A 82 -1.00 -27.45 16.66
C MET A 82 -1.97 -28.62 16.85
N PRO A 83 -2.02 -29.62 15.95
CA PRO A 83 -2.76 -30.84 16.21
C PRO A 83 -2.12 -31.57 17.38
N THR A 84 -2.96 -31.95 18.35
CA THR A 84 -2.60 -32.67 19.56
C THR A 84 -1.98 -34.03 19.22
N GLU A 85 -0.69 -34.22 19.46
CA GLU A 85 -0.12 -35.53 19.73
C GLU A 85 0.68 -35.46 21.05
N GLU A 86 0.48 -36.49 21.85
CA GLU A 86 0.68 -36.55 23.30
C GLU A 86 2.16 -36.54 23.74
N ASN A 87 2.38 -36.02 24.97
CA ASN A 87 3.56 -36.15 25.84
C ASN A 87 4.85 -35.37 25.47
N ILE A 88 5.23 -34.40 26.31
CA ILE A 88 6.35 -34.45 27.28
C ILE A 88 6.39 -33.13 28.08
N GLU A 89 6.77 -33.27 29.35
CA GLU A 89 6.77 -32.28 30.44
C GLU A 89 7.68 -31.05 30.22
N GLU A 90 7.22 -29.92 30.78
CA GLU A 90 7.89 -28.67 31.15
C GLU A 90 9.26 -28.32 30.55
N GLU A 91 9.28 -27.52 29.48
CA GLU A 91 10.34 -26.52 29.25
C GLU A 91 9.81 -25.34 28.40
N ALA A 92 9.93 -24.13 28.97
CA ALA A 92 9.75 -22.81 28.33
C ALA A 92 8.67 -22.70 27.23
N ASN A 93 7.44 -22.38 27.65
CA ASN A 93 6.32 -22.02 26.78
C ASN A 93 6.63 -20.70 26.02
N HIS A 94 7.49 -20.73 25.00
CA HIS A 94 7.56 -19.71 23.97
C HIS A 94 6.35 -19.93 23.06
N SER A 95 5.18 -19.47 23.50
CA SER A 95 4.06 -19.32 22.57
C SER A 95 4.51 -18.29 21.53
N MET A 96 4.75 -18.77 20.30
CA MET A 96 5.04 -17.89 19.17
C MET A 96 3.73 -17.21 18.78
N SER A 97 3.30 -16.20 19.54
CA SER A 97 2.11 -15.44 19.21
C SER A 97 2.30 -14.83 17.82
N THR A 98 1.41 -15.20 16.91
CA THR A 98 1.44 -14.71 15.54
C THR A 98 0.63 -13.43 15.49
N GLU A 99 1.32 -12.29 15.35
CA GLU A 99 0.65 -11.00 15.20
C GLU A 99 -0.20 -11.01 13.92
N CYS A 100 -1.48 -10.64 14.05
CA CYS A 100 -2.42 -10.67 12.94
C CYS A 100 -2.68 -9.25 12.40
N LEU A 101 -2.54 -9.07 11.08
CA LEU A 101 -2.91 -7.86 10.36
C LEU A 101 -4.24 -8.08 9.63
N GLU A 102 -5.15 -7.13 9.76
CA GLU A 102 -6.43 -7.13 9.08
C GLU A 102 -6.44 -6.16 7.90
N GLU A 103 -6.77 -6.66 6.72
CA GLU A 103 -7.07 -5.86 5.54
C GLU A 103 -8.45 -5.23 5.68
N LYS A 104 -8.48 -3.90 5.84
CA LYS A 104 -9.72 -3.11 6.00
C LYS A 104 -10.27 -2.61 4.67
N GLN A 105 -9.40 -2.19 3.77
CA GLN A 105 -9.74 -1.59 2.49
C GLN A 105 -8.67 -1.90 1.43
N GLU A 106 -9.06 -1.81 0.17
CA GLU A 106 -8.18 -1.89 -0.99
C GLU A 106 -8.13 -0.54 -1.72
N PHE A 107 -7.05 -0.25 -2.44
CA PHE A 107 -6.96 0.92 -3.31
C PHE A 107 -6.12 0.63 -4.56
N GLU A 108 -6.50 1.30 -5.65
CA GLU A 108 -5.83 1.18 -6.96
C GLU A 108 -4.98 2.40 -7.29
N ASP A 109 -5.19 3.49 -6.56
CA ASP A 109 -4.47 4.73 -6.73
C ASP A 109 -4.28 5.47 -5.41
N ILE A 110 -3.25 6.31 -5.39
CA ILE A 110 -2.94 7.25 -4.32
C ILE A 110 -2.92 8.65 -4.94
N VAL A 111 -3.36 9.67 -4.21
CA VAL A 111 -3.18 11.07 -4.61
C VAL A 111 -2.15 11.73 -3.71
N VAL A 112 -1.06 12.21 -4.30
CA VAL A 112 -0.02 12.99 -3.62
C VAL A 112 -0.29 14.46 -3.83
N TRP A 113 -0.37 15.22 -2.75
CA TRP A 113 -0.74 16.64 -2.77
C TRP A 113 0.47 17.54 -2.50
N GLY A 114 0.70 18.51 -3.39
CA GLY A 114 1.70 19.57 -3.23
C GLY A 114 1.07 20.91 -2.89
N HIS A 115 1.76 21.73 -2.10
CA HIS A 115 1.30 23.08 -1.74
C HIS A 115 1.56 24.05 -2.90
N GLU A 116 0.50 24.64 -3.44
CA GLU A 116 0.48 25.60 -4.57
C GLU A 116 1.16 25.16 -5.87
N THR A 117 1.79 24.00 -5.88
CA THR A 117 2.56 23.42 -6.98
C THR A 117 2.26 21.92 -7.07
N LEU A 118 2.35 21.35 -8.28
CA LEU A 118 2.23 19.91 -8.46
C LEU A 118 3.50 19.23 -7.90
N PRO A 119 3.37 18.08 -7.22
CA PRO A 119 4.53 17.28 -6.83
C PRO A 119 5.35 16.87 -8.06
N ASP A 120 6.66 17.07 -7.97
CA ASP A 120 7.60 16.75 -9.04
C ASP A 120 7.92 15.26 -9.07
N GLU A 121 7.85 14.64 -10.24
CA GLU A 121 8.08 13.19 -10.39
C GLU A 121 9.51 12.79 -10.08
N SER A 122 10.48 13.67 -10.35
CA SER A 122 11.91 13.37 -10.22
C SER A 122 12.45 13.52 -8.80
N SER A 123 11.69 14.13 -7.89
CA SER A 123 12.15 14.47 -6.54
C SER A 123 11.18 14.08 -5.42
N ASP A 124 9.88 13.97 -5.69
CA ASP A 124 8.92 13.57 -4.65
C ASP A 124 9.12 12.10 -4.24
N PRO A 125 9.25 11.82 -2.93
CA PRO A 125 9.59 10.48 -2.44
C PRO A 125 8.50 9.45 -2.69
N TYR A 126 7.22 9.85 -2.72
CA TYR A 126 6.10 8.92 -2.94
C TYR A 126 5.96 8.59 -4.43
N LEU A 127 6.11 9.58 -5.31
CA LEU A 127 6.12 9.36 -6.76
C LEU A 127 7.24 8.40 -7.16
N ARG A 128 8.47 8.69 -6.72
CA ARG A 128 9.63 7.84 -7.02
C ARG A 128 9.55 6.46 -6.37
N GLY A 129 9.07 6.40 -5.13
CA GLY A 129 8.93 5.13 -4.42
C GLY A 129 7.96 4.17 -5.11
N ILE A 130 6.84 4.67 -5.65
CA ILE A 130 5.86 3.82 -6.32
C ILE A 130 6.27 3.52 -7.77
N ASN A 131 6.74 4.53 -8.51
CA ASN A 131 7.05 4.35 -9.93
C ASN A 131 8.41 3.70 -10.17
N ASP A 132 9.45 4.21 -9.53
CA ASP A 132 10.83 3.84 -9.85
C ASP A 132 11.28 2.64 -9.01
N TRP A 133 11.06 2.70 -7.70
CA TRP A 133 11.58 1.67 -6.79
C TRP A 133 10.91 0.32 -7.00
N ILE A 134 9.59 0.28 -7.22
CA ILE A 134 8.88 -0.97 -7.53
C ILE A 134 9.38 -1.57 -8.86
N ALA A 135 9.61 -0.75 -9.88
CA ALA A 135 10.16 -1.22 -11.15
C ALA A 135 11.61 -1.73 -11.00
N LEU A 136 12.45 -1.01 -10.25
CA LEU A 136 13.84 -1.39 -10.01
C LEU A 136 13.97 -2.70 -9.23
N THR A 137 13.23 -2.84 -8.13
CA THR A 137 13.22 -4.06 -7.31
C THR A 137 12.78 -5.28 -8.10
N LYS A 138 11.79 -5.12 -8.98
CA LYS A 138 11.39 -6.19 -9.91
C LYS A 138 12.56 -6.67 -10.78
N LEU A 139 13.43 -5.77 -11.24
CA LEU A 139 14.59 -6.12 -12.06
C LEU A 139 15.70 -6.79 -11.25
N ILE A 140 16.00 -6.27 -10.06
CA ILE A 140 17.06 -6.82 -9.19
C ILE A 140 16.73 -8.24 -8.74
N HIS A 141 15.45 -8.52 -8.48
CA HIS A 141 14.98 -9.82 -8.01
C HIS A 141 14.41 -10.70 -9.13
N ALA A 142 14.56 -10.29 -10.40
CA ALA A 142 14.24 -11.16 -11.52
C ALA A 142 15.31 -12.26 -11.59
N HIS A 143 14.89 -13.51 -11.41
CA HIS A 143 15.75 -14.64 -11.74
C HIS A 143 15.86 -14.77 -13.26
N GLU A 144 17.04 -15.14 -13.75
CA GLU A 144 17.21 -15.51 -15.16
C GLU A 144 16.27 -16.70 -15.44
N ASN A 145 15.36 -16.53 -16.40
CA ASN A 145 14.57 -17.65 -16.88
C ASN A 145 15.53 -18.59 -17.61
N GLU A 146 15.77 -19.78 -17.07
CA GLU A 146 16.58 -20.84 -17.70
C GLU A 146 15.96 -21.39 -19.01
N ASP A 147 14.81 -20.87 -19.44
CA ASP A 147 14.10 -21.30 -20.66
C ASP A 147 14.53 -20.55 -21.95
N TYR A 148 15.62 -19.77 -21.94
CA TYR A 148 16.21 -19.29 -23.19
C TYR A 148 17.08 -20.40 -23.79
N VAL A 149 16.49 -21.24 -24.64
CA VAL A 149 17.25 -22.03 -25.62
C VAL A 149 17.59 -21.07 -26.78
N PRO A 150 18.86 -20.69 -26.98
CA PRO A 150 19.25 -19.99 -28.20
C PRO A 150 18.89 -20.91 -29.36
N GLY A 151 18.00 -20.45 -30.24
CA GLY A 151 17.68 -21.19 -31.45
C GLY A 151 18.97 -21.46 -32.23
N ASP A 152 19.17 -22.71 -32.62
CA ASP A 152 20.16 -23.13 -33.60
C ASP A 152 19.99 -22.28 -34.87
N GLU A 153 20.77 -21.20 -35.01
CA GLU A 153 21.12 -20.68 -36.33
C GLU A 153 22.06 -21.70 -36.97
N LYS A 154 21.47 -22.70 -37.63
CA LYS A 154 22.18 -23.50 -38.61
C LYS A 154 22.57 -22.59 -39.77
N LEU A 155 23.83 -22.20 -39.78
CA LEU A 155 24.58 -21.89 -40.99
C LEU A 155 24.47 -23.09 -41.94
N HIS A 156 23.69 -22.95 -43.02
CA HIS A 156 23.97 -23.50 -44.35
C HIS A 156 23.09 -22.83 -45.41
#